data_AF-A0AAN9YWS7-F1
#
_entry.id   AF-A0AAN9YWS7-F1
#
_cell.length_a   1.000
_cell.length_b   1.000
_cell.length_c   1.000
_cell.angle_alpha   90.00
_cell.angle_beta   90.00
_cell.angle_gamma   90.00
#
_symmetry.space_group_name_H-M   'P 1'
#
loop_
_entity.id
_entity.type
_entity.pdbx_description
1 polymer ?
#
loop_
_entity_poly.entity_id
_entity_poly.type
_entity_poly.pdbx_seq_one_letter_code
_entity_poly.pdbx_strand_id
1 'polypeptide(L)'
;MSSRSAARLSRQALRHCRNQRAAVAPLIRPTSTTTTTCPSNGFSTSPTRRDVAESAAYANADNSEVPRWARTPERMKAPFSPHITKDPARSRWKVNDDPKKLDTALGRFLGHNGDRLLPDELKWLAVTHKSFDQGRRGFNDRLAFLGMS
;
A
#
# COMPACT_ATOMS: atom_id res chain seq x y z
N MET A 1 3.51 -16.24 -59.18
CA MET A 1 3.09 -15.23 -58.18
C MET A 1 1.57 -15.33 -58.08
N SER A 2 0.87 -15.60 -56.99
CA SER A 2 1.22 -15.83 -55.60
C SER A 2 0.15 -16.69 -54.93
N SER A 3 0.61 -17.48 -53.98
CA SER A 3 -0.11 -18.37 -53.06
C SER A 3 -1.23 -17.68 -52.27
N ARG A 4 -2.38 -18.33 -52.14
CA ARG A 4 -3.37 -18.08 -51.07
C ARG A 4 -3.63 -19.41 -50.38
N SER A 5 -2.85 -19.69 -49.34
CA SER A 5 -2.92 -20.93 -48.58
C SER A 5 -3.22 -20.67 -47.10
N ALA A 6 -4.11 -21.51 -46.58
CA ALA A 6 -4.20 -21.94 -45.19
C ALA A 6 -4.66 -20.93 -44.12
N ALA A 7 -5.97 -20.67 -44.09
CA ALA A 7 -6.66 -20.29 -42.85
C ALA A 7 -7.22 -21.55 -42.15
N ARG A 8 -6.35 -22.44 -41.65
CA ARG A 8 -6.71 -23.52 -40.72
C ARG A 8 -5.48 -23.89 -39.91
N LEU A 9 -5.54 -23.71 -38.57
CA LEU A 9 -4.92 -24.54 -37.51
C LEU A 9 -4.61 -23.69 -36.27
N SER A 10 -5.50 -23.71 -35.27
CA SER A 10 -5.15 -23.57 -33.84
C SER A 10 -6.39 -23.81 -32.96
N ARG A 11 -6.79 -25.08 -32.85
CA ARG A 11 -7.75 -25.54 -31.82
C ARG A 11 -7.23 -26.82 -31.18
N GLN A 12 -6.23 -26.71 -30.31
CA GLN A 12 -5.80 -27.83 -29.45
C GLN A 12 -4.93 -27.30 -28.31
N ALA A 13 -5.52 -27.09 -27.14
CA ALA A 13 -4.83 -27.15 -25.84
C ALA A 13 -5.81 -26.92 -24.67
N LEU A 14 -6.78 -27.81 -24.46
CA LEU A 14 -7.47 -27.98 -23.16
C LEU A 14 -7.91 -29.43 -23.02
N ARG A 15 -6.94 -30.35 -22.87
CA ARG A 15 -7.19 -31.78 -22.57
C ARG A 15 -6.19 -32.31 -21.56
N HIS A 16 -6.15 -31.71 -20.38
CA HIS A 16 -5.57 -32.20 -19.13
C HIS A 16 -6.04 -31.17 -18.10
N CYS A 17 -6.91 -31.42 -17.13
CA CYS A 17 -7.11 -32.58 -16.27
C CYS A 17 -8.61 -32.72 -15.98
N ARG A 18 -9.28 -33.69 -16.57
CA ARG A 18 -10.67 -34.03 -16.23
C ARG A 18 -10.85 -35.53 -16.36
N ASN A 19 -10.27 -36.26 -15.41
CA ASN A 19 -10.68 -37.62 -15.04
C ASN A 19 -9.77 -38.14 -13.92
N GLN A 20 -10.17 -37.92 -12.66
CA GLN A 20 -10.01 -38.91 -11.60
C GLN A 20 -11.22 -38.79 -10.68
N ARG A 21 -12.26 -39.59 -10.97
CA ARG A 21 -13.33 -39.97 -10.04
C ARG A 21 -13.59 -41.46 -10.20
N ALA A 22 -13.13 -42.25 -9.23
CA ALA A 22 -13.61 -43.58 -8.86
C ALA A 22 -13.20 -43.76 -7.38
N ALA A 23 -14.07 -43.41 -6.42
CA ALA A 23 -15.12 -44.24 -5.81
C ALA A 23 -14.58 -45.26 -4.80
N VAL A 24 -14.68 -44.92 -3.50
CA VAL A 24 -14.90 -45.89 -2.40
C VAL A 24 -15.77 -45.21 -1.33
N ALA A 25 -16.70 -46.00 -0.76
CA ALA A 25 -17.94 -45.59 -0.08
C ALA A 25 -17.75 -45.17 1.41
N PRO A 26 -18.81 -44.71 2.12
CA PRO A 26 -18.72 -43.88 3.32
C PRO A 26 -18.70 -44.68 4.63
N LEU A 27 -18.13 -44.11 5.69
CA LEU A 27 -18.38 -44.55 7.06
C LEU A 27 -18.96 -43.39 7.89
N ILE A 28 -20.15 -43.63 8.40
CA ILE A 28 -20.95 -42.76 9.27
C ILE A 28 -20.38 -42.82 10.70
N ARG A 29 -20.18 -41.67 11.37
CA ARG A 29 -20.54 -41.50 12.79
C ARG A 29 -20.61 -40.01 13.22
N PRO A 30 -21.42 -39.67 14.24
CA PRO A 30 -22.09 -38.37 14.36
C PRO A 30 -21.59 -37.46 15.50
N THR A 31 -22.24 -36.27 15.60
CA THR A 31 -22.32 -35.29 16.73
C THR A 31 -21.01 -34.58 17.08
N SER A 32 -20.92 -33.25 17.15
CA SER A 32 -21.75 -32.34 17.94
C SER A 32 -21.69 -30.89 17.43
N THR A 33 -22.80 -30.18 17.59
CA THR A 33 -22.96 -28.74 17.42
C THR A 33 -21.98 -27.96 18.32
N THR A 34 -21.19 -27.05 17.77
CA THR A 34 -20.61 -25.95 18.56
C THR A 34 -20.36 -24.75 17.65
N THR A 35 -21.21 -23.74 17.82
CA THR A 35 -21.01 -22.37 17.35
C THR A 35 -19.64 -21.89 17.80
N THR A 36 -18.71 -21.68 16.86
CA THR A 36 -17.45 -20.98 17.14
C THR A 36 -17.44 -19.69 16.33
N THR A 37 -17.91 -18.64 16.99
CA THR A 37 -17.65 -17.24 16.67
C THR A 37 -16.14 -17.05 16.55
N CYS A 38 -15.63 -16.70 15.37
CA CYS A 38 -14.23 -16.31 15.19
C CYS A 38 -14.03 -14.92 15.85
N PRO A 39 -13.23 -14.78 16.92
CA PRO A 39 -12.85 -13.45 17.37
C PRO A 39 -11.84 -12.85 16.39
N SER A 40 -11.97 -11.53 16.30
CA SER A 40 -11.21 -10.57 15.49
C SER A 40 -9.70 -10.74 15.51
N ASN A 41 -9.08 -10.32 14.40
CA ASN A 41 -7.63 -10.20 14.19
C ASN A 41 -6.92 -9.53 15.38
N GLY A 42 -6.28 -10.33 16.22
CA GLY A 42 -5.33 -9.88 17.24
C GLY A 42 -4.02 -9.45 16.59
N PHE A 43 -3.61 -8.21 16.86
CA PHE A 43 -2.30 -7.67 16.52
C PHE A 43 -1.20 -8.52 17.21
N SER A 44 -0.37 -9.22 16.44
CA SER A 44 0.72 -10.04 16.98
C SER A 44 1.87 -9.14 17.45
N THR A 45 1.97 -8.91 18.76
CA THR A 45 3.16 -8.35 19.41
C THR A 45 4.08 -9.47 19.83
N SER A 46 4.87 -10.00 18.90
CA SER A 46 5.99 -10.87 19.26
C SER A 46 7.17 -10.01 19.76
N PRO A 47 7.72 -10.25 20.97
CA PRO A 47 8.82 -9.45 21.50
C PRO A 47 10.14 -9.74 20.78
N THR A 48 10.89 -8.66 20.53
CA THR A 48 12.15 -8.59 19.79
C THR A 48 13.25 -9.47 20.41
N ARG A 49 13.93 -10.25 19.56
CA ARG A 49 15.21 -10.90 19.88
C ARG A 49 16.26 -9.80 20.04
N ARG A 50 16.41 -9.29 21.27
CA ARG A 50 17.49 -8.38 21.68
C ARG A 50 18.74 -9.23 21.76
N ASP A 51 19.59 -9.13 20.76
CA ASP A 51 21.04 -9.32 20.78
C ASP A 51 21.48 -9.14 19.31
N VAL A 52 22.44 -8.25 19.02
CA VAL A 52 22.92 -7.81 17.68
C VAL A 52 22.25 -6.55 17.06
N ALA A 53 21.31 -5.86 17.73
CA ALA A 53 20.65 -4.66 17.18
C ALA A 53 21.18 -3.30 17.69
N GLU A 54 22.31 -3.24 18.39
CA GLU A 54 22.79 -2.01 19.04
C GLU A 54 23.56 -1.08 18.07
N SER A 55 24.17 -1.60 17.00
CA SER A 55 24.92 -0.78 16.03
C SER A 55 24.06 -0.07 14.98
N ALA A 56 22.78 -0.42 14.82
CA ALA A 56 21.87 0.17 13.84
C ALA A 56 20.97 1.28 14.42
N ALA A 57 20.89 1.39 15.75
CA ALA A 57 20.03 2.36 16.43
C ALA A 57 20.59 3.79 16.40
N TYR A 58 21.92 3.96 16.44
CA TYR A 58 22.57 5.27 16.55
C TYR A 58 22.63 6.10 15.26
N ALA A 59 22.27 5.55 14.10
CA ALA A 59 22.26 6.30 12.84
C ALA A 59 20.96 7.10 12.58
N ASN A 60 19.91 6.91 13.41
CA ASN A 60 18.60 7.54 13.19
C ASN A 60 18.32 8.74 14.11
N ALA A 61 19.19 9.03 15.10
CA ALA A 61 18.96 10.08 16.09
C ALA A 61 19.01 11.52 15.53
N ASP A 62 19.63 11.72 14.36
CA ASP A 62 19.78 13.03 13.71
C ASP A 62 18.58 13.41 12.81
N ASN A 63 17.45 12.71 12.95
CA ASN A 63 16.27 12.86 12.06
C ASN A 63 15.03 13.42 12.78
N SER A 64 15.14 13.77 14.07
CA SER A 64 13.99 14.26 14.85
C SER A 64 13.63 15.72 14.60
N GLU A 65 14.49 16.49 13.92
CA GLU A 65 14.28 17.93 13.72
C GLU A 65 13.40 18.25 12.51
N VAL A 66 13.35 17.36 11.51
CA VAL A 66 12.58 17.55 10.28
C VAL A 66 11.31 16.71 10.31
N PRO A 67 10.13 17.29 10.04
CA PRO A 67 8.90 16.52 10.04
C PRO A 67 8.91 15.45 8.96
N ARG A 68 8.27 14.32 9.25
CA ARG A 68 8.31 13.10 8.43
C ARG A 68 7.67 13.32 7.06
N TRP A 69 6.67 14.19 6.97
CA TRP A 69 6.03 14.52 5.70
C TRP A 69 6.96 15.25 4.71
N ALA A 70 8.00 15.95 5.19
CA ALA A 70 8.92 16.72 4.36
C ALA A 70 10.05 15.87 3.77
N ARG A 71 10.38 14.74 4.41
CA ARG A 71 11.57 13.94 4.09
C ARG A 71 11.22 12.54 3.57
N THR A 72 11.99 12.08 2.58
CA THR A 72 12.03 10.68 2.18
C THR A 72 13.21 9.98 2.88
N PRO A 73 13.01 8.82 3.54
CA PRO A 73 14.10 8.10 4.19
C PRO A 73 15.26 7.77 3.23
N GLU A 74 16.51 8.05 3.63
CA GLU A 74 17.69 7.92 2.75
C GLU A 74 17.85 6.50 2.19
N ARG A 75 17.64 5.48 3.04
CA ARG A 75 17.74 4.07 2.66
C ARG A 75 16.76 3.66 1.56
N MET A 76 15.74 4.48 1.28
CA MET A 76 14.72 4.24 0.26
C MET A 76 14.90 5.11 -0.99
N LYS A 77 15.91 6.00 -1.03
CA LYS A 77 16.22 6.81 -2.22
C LYS A 77 17.00 5.98 -3.23
N ALA A 78 16.68 6.14 -4.51
CA ALA A 78 17.43 5.54 -5.60
C ALA A 78 18.50 6.53 -6.10
N PRO A 79 19.67 6.06 -6.58
CA PRO A 79 20.72 6.94 -7.12
C PRO A 79 20.28 7.64 -8.41
N PHE A 80 19.43 7.00 -9.21
CA PHE A 80 18.84 7.57 -10.42
C PHE A 80 17.48 6.90 -10.70
N SER A 81 16.67 7.50 -11.59
CA SER A 81 15.40 6.91 -12.01
C SER A 81 15.64 5.81 -13.06
N PRO A 82 15.23 4.55 -12.82
CA PRO A 82 15.32 3.50 -13.84
C PRO A 82 14.22 3.60 -14.91
N HIS A 83 13.18 4.42 -14.68
CA HIS A 83 12.07 4.55 -15.61
C HIS A 83 12.45 5.43 -16.81
N ILE A 84 12.34 4.86 -18.02
CA ILE A 84 12.52 5.57 -19.27
C ILE A 84 11.20 6.25 -19.65
N THR A 85 11.13 7.56 -19.43
CA THR A 85 9.95 8.36 -19.77
C THR A 85 9.97 8.70 -21.27
N LYS A 86 8.88 8.36 -22.00
CA LYS A 86 8.74 8.70 -23.43
C LYS A 86 8.70 10.22 -23.68
N ASP A 87 8.08 10.96 -22.78
CA ASP A 87 7.94 12.42 -22.84
C ASP A 87 8.39 13.03 -21.50
N PRO A 88 9.53 13.74 -21.46
CA PRO A 88 10.09 14.29 -20.21
C PRO A 88 9.24 15.42 -19.62
N ALA A 89 8.29 16.00 -20.37
CA ALA A 89 7.37 16.99 -19.81
C ALA A 89 6.40 16.37 -18.80
N ARG A 90 6.00 15.11 -19.02
CA ARG A 90 5.02 14.40 -18.18
C ARG A 90 5.57 13.95 -16.83
N SER A 91 6.90 13.88 -16.68
CA SER A 91 7.51 13.52 -15.40
C SER A 91 7.52 14.67 -14.39
N ARG A 92 7.25 15.91 -14.83
CA ARG A 92 7.24 17.08 -13.96
C ARG A 92 5.84 17.27 -13.39
N TRP A 93 5.69 16.97 -12.10
CA TRP A 93 4.48 17.27 -11.34
C TRP A 93 4.85 18.10 -10.12
N LYS A 94 4.30 19.32 -10.02
CA LYS A 94 4.59 20.21 -8.90
C LYS A 94 3.69 19.83 -7.73
N VAL A 95 4.31 19.51 -6.60
CA VAL A 95 3.63 19.24 -5.33
C VAL A 95 3.76 20.47 -4.42
N ASN A 96 2.89 20.55 -3.41
CA ASN A 96 2.97 21.57 -2.38
C ASN A 96 4.04 21.21 -1.34
N ASP A 97 4.91 22.17 -1.03
CA ASP A 97 5.90 22.07 0.05
C ASP A 97 5.61 23.03 1.21
N ASP A 98 4.66 23.97 1.04
CA ASP A 98 4.39 25.02 2.03
C ASP A 98 3.28 24.60 3.01
N PRO A 99 3.55 24.56 4.33
CA PRO A 99 2.53 24.20 5.33
C PRO A 99 1.40 25.23 5.42
N LYS A 100 1.70 26.53 5.26
CA LYS A 100 0.69 27.61 5.31
C LYS A 100 -0.39 27.48 4.24
N LYS A 101 -0.05 26.94 3.06
CA LYS A 101 -1.02 26.68 1.98
C LYS A 101 -2.00 25.59 2.39
N LEU A 102 -1.51 24.55 3.07
CA LEU A 102 -2.34 23.49 3.60
C LEU A 102 -3.26 24.00 4.72
N ASP A 103 -2.74 24.80 5.65
CA ASP A 103 -3.56 25.41 6.71
C ASP A 103 -4.67 26.30 6.15
N THR A 104 -4.35 27.10 5.14
CA THR A 104 -5.34 27.95 4.45
C THR A 104 -6.43 27.11 3.78
N ALA A 105 -6.06 25.98 3.15
CA ALA A 105 -7.02 25.08 2.54
C ALA A 105 -7.92 24.40 3.60
N LEU A 106 -7.35 23.97 4.71
CA LEU A 106 -8.09 23.34 5.81
C LEU A 106 -9.02 24.33 6.52
N GLY A 107 -8.59 25.55 6.79
CA GLY A 107 -9.44 26.60 7.35
C GLY A 107 -10.60 26.98 6.43
N ARG A 108 -10.40 26.94 5.10
CA ARG A 108 -11.50 27.14 4.13
C ARG A 108 -12.47 25.96 4.08
N PHE A 109 -11.96 24.73 4.22
CA PHE A 109 -12.77 23.51 4.08
C PHE A 109 -13.55 23.17 5.35
N LEU A 110 -12.93 23.26 6.52
CA LEU A 110 -13.52 22.88 7.81
C LEU A 110 -14.13 24.06 8.57
N GLY A 111 -13.92 25.28 8.11
CA GLY A 111 -14.41 26.50 8.75
C GLY A 111 -13.45 27.07 9.80
N HIS A 112 -13.99 27.89 10.72
CA HIS A 112 -13.18 28.60 11.71
C HIS A 112 -12.39 27.64 12.61
N ASN A 113 -11.08 27.89 12.78
CA ASN A 113 -10.10 27.02 13.47
C ASN A 113 -9.90 25.63 12.84
N GLY A 114 -10.29 25.42 11.57
CA GLY A 114 -10.09 24.16 10.87
C GLY A 114 -8.63 23.70 10.77
N ASP A 115 -7.70 24.65 10.72
CA ASP A 115 -6.25 24.45 10.74
C ASP A 115 -5.72 23.95 12.09
N ARG A 116 -6.47 24.12 13.18
CA ARG A 116 -6.07 23.73 14.54
C ARG A 116 -6.64 22.39 14.98
N LEU A 117 -7.56 21.81 14.20
CA LEU A 117 -8.22 20.55 14.54
C LEU A 117 -7.27 19.34 14.50
N LEU A 118 -6.26 19.38 13.63
CA LEU A 118 -5.33 18.28 13.41
C LEU A 118 -3.89 18.76 13.68
N PRO A 119 -3.04 17.95 14.32
CA PRO A 119 -1.60 18.21 14.36
C PRO A 119 -1.00 18.23 12.94
N ASP A 120 0.10 18.96 12.75
CA ASP A 120 0.69 19.18 11.41
C ASP A 120 1.00 17.87 10.67
N GLU A 121 1.61 16.89 11.33
CA GLU A 121 1.87 15.56 10.75
C GLU A 121 0.59 14.87 10.25
N LEU A 122 -0.52 15.02 10.97
CA LEU A 122 -1.78 14.39 10.62
C LEU A 122 -2.48 15.11 9.46
N LYS A 123 -2.32 16.43 9.33
CA LYS A 123 -2.79 17.20 8.16
C LYS A 123 -2.18 16.64 6.87
N TRP A 124 -0.86 16.47 6.87
CA TRP A 124 -0.14 15.93 5.72
C TRP A 124 -0.48 14.46 5.46
N LEU A 125 -0.64 13.65 6.52
CA LEU A 125 -1.07 12.26 6.39
C LEU A 125 -2.44 12.13 5.74
N ALA A 126 -3.39 13.00 6.09
CA ALA A 126 -4.76 12.99 5.56
C ALA A 126 -4.85 13.43 4.09
N VAL A 127 -3.97 14.32 3.65
CA VAL A 127 -3.98 14.86 2.27
C VAL A 127 -3.12 14.03 1.32
N THR A 128 -2.09 13.33 1.80
CA THR A 128 -1.17 12.58 0.95
C THR A 128 -1.82 11.30 0.42
N HIS A 129 -1.82 11.15 -0.90
CA HIS A 129 -2.28 9.93 -1.59
C HIS A 129 -1.14 8.91 -1.77
N LYS A 130 -1.48 7.62 -1.85
CA LYS A 130 -0.52 6.50 -1.97
C LYS A 130 0.46 6.60 -3.14
N SER A 131 0.04 7.17 -4.27
CA SER A 131 0.90 7.29 -5.46
C SER A 131 2.03 8.31 -5.28
N PHE A 132 1.93 9.20 -4.28
CA PHE A 132 2.97 10.17 -4.00
C PHE A 132 4.20 9.48 -3.42
N ASP A 133 5.38 9.83 -3.95
CA ASP A 133 6.68 9.29 -3.54
C ASP A 133 6.72 7.75 -3.42
N GLN A 134 5.96 7.05 -4.28
CA GLN A 134 5.80 5.58 -4.26
C GLN A 134 5.32 5.03 -2.90
N GLY A 135 4.54 5.81 -2.14
CA GLY A 135 4.06 5.43 -0.81
C GLY A 135 5.15 5.31 0.25
N ARG A 136 6.35 5.88 0.01
CA ARG A 136 7.46 5.90 0.98
C ARG A 136 7.17 6.80 2.18
N ARG A 137 6.29 7.78 2.00
CA ARG A 137 5.75 8.63 3.06
C ARG A 137 4.37 8.13 3.49
N GLY A 138 3.87 8.64 4.60
CA GLY A 138 2.53 8.25 5.07
C GLY A 138 1.45 8.77 4.12
N PHE A 139 0.39 7.98 3.92
CA PHE A 139 -0.72 8.28 3.03
C PHE A 139 -2.07 7.94 3.69
N ASN A 140 -3.15 8.43 3.09
CA ASN A 140 -4.46 8.50 3.72
C ASN A 140 -5.38 7.27 3.55
N ASP A 141 -4.96 6.18 2.89
CA ASP A 141 -5.84 5.03 2.58
C ASP A 141 -6.67 4.53 3.79
N ARG A 142 -6.02 4.38 4.96
CA ARG A 142 -6.72 3.92 6.17
C ARG A 142 -7.68 4.96 6.74
N LEU A 143 -7.31 6.25 6.66
CA LEU A 143 -8.15 7.35 7.12
C LEU A 143 -9.39 7.49 6.21
N ALA A 144 -9.18 7.38 4.90
CA ALA A 144 -10.25 7.40 3.91
C ALA A 144 -11.21 6.23 4.11
N PHE A 145 -10.70 5.02 4.37
CA PHE A 145 -11.54 3.85 4.68
C PHE A 145 -12.44 4.08 5.90
N LEU A 146 -11.89 4.64 6.99
CA LEU A 146 -12.66 4.93 8.21
C LEU A 146 -13.68 6.07 8.03
N GLY A 147 -13.43 7.03 7.14
CA GLY A 147 -14.36 8.13 6.87
C GLY A 147 -15.50 7.79 5.93
N MET A 148 -15.44 6.63 5.24
CA MET A 148 -16.49 6.15 4.34
C MET A 148 -17.52 5.23 5.02
N SER A 149 -17.22 4.74 6.23
CA SER A 149 -18.10 3.82 6.98
C SER A 149 -19.28 4.50 7.63
#